data_AF-A0A1H6DGX7-F1
#
_entry.id   AF-A0A1H6DGX7-F1
#
_cell.length_a   1.000
_cell.length_b   1.000
_cell.length_c   1.000
_cell.angle_alpha   90.00
_cell.angle_beta   90.00
_cell.angle_gamma   90.00
#
_symmetry.space_group_name_H-M   'P 1'
#
loop_
_entity.id
_entity.type
_entity.pdbx_description
1 polymer ?
#
loop_
_entity_poly.entity_id
_entity_poly.type
_entity_poly.pdbx_seq_one_letter_code
_entity_poly.pdbx_strand_id
1 'polypeptide(L)'
;MPPRTVRSVFPGETWRLHRGEELVGEIEVTDADFPWLSGPFRPQPAFAEFEPVFAAELELAESDDDWAAWEQIYDRINEALTLVSPRGPVAEFILHVQDGEAWFRWIDEPPPR
;
A
#
# COMPACT_ATOMS: atom_id res chain seq x y z
N MET A 1 -28.26 15.94 5.09
CA MET A 1 -27.23 15.47 4.15
C MET A 1 -26.76 14.11 4.67
N PRO A 2 -26.95 12.99 3.95
CA PRO A 2 -26.37 11.74 4.40
C PRO A 2 -24.83 11.85 4.31
N PRO A 3 -24.07 11.30 5.28
CA PRO A 3 -22.62 11.23 5.15
C PRO A 3 -22.30 10.43 3.88
N ARG A 4 -21.34 10.98 3.11
CA ARG A 4 -20.77 10.34 1.92
C ARG A 4 -20.49 8.87 2.23
N THR A 5 -20.99 7.99 1.38
CA THR A 5 -20.80 6.54 1.42
C THR A 5 -19.35 6.22 1.78
N VAL A 6 -19.11 5.71 3.00
CA VAL A 6 -17.85 5.03 3.30
C VAL A 6 -17.78 3.88 2.29
N ARG A 7 -16.77 3.86 1.43
CA ARG A 7 -16.47 2.69 0.60
C ARG A 7 -16.09 1.58 1.58
N SER A 8 -17.04 0.76 2.00
CA SER A 8 -16.76 -0.39 2.85
C SER A 8 -15.85 -1.35 2.09
N VAL A 9 -14.63 -1.52 2.57
CA VAL A 9 -13.73 -2.59 2.17
C VAL A 9 -14.05 -3.80 3.04
N PHE A 10 -14.20 -4.97 2.42
CA PHE A 10 -14.57 -6.20 3.11
C PHE A 10 -13.46 -7.25 3.01
N PRO A 11 -13.32 -8.12 4.01
CA PRO A 11 -12.53 -9.35 3.88
C PRO A 11 -12.93 -10.14 2.62
N GLY A 12 -11.94 -10.60 1.86
CA GLY A 12 -12.09 -11.27 0.56
C GLY A 12 -11.91 -10.35 -0.66
N GLU A 13 -11.66 -9.05 -0.47
CA GLU A 13 -11.29 -8.15 -1.57
C GLU A 13 -9.80 -8.31 -1.94
N THR A 14 -9.51 -8.52 -3.23
CA THR A 14 -8.13 -8.54 -3.73
C THR A 14 -7.72 -7.15 -4.22
N TRP A 15 -6.66 -6.62 -3.65
CA TRP A 15 -6.00 -5.39 -4.05
C TRP A 15 -4.76 -5.72 -4.88
N ARG A 16 -4.45 -4.89 -5.86
CA ARG A 16 -3.34 -5.14 -6.80
C ARG A 16 -2.36 -4.00 -6.79
N LEU A 17 -1.08 -4.32 -6.69
CA LEU A 17 0.02 -3.38 -6.81
C LEU A 17 0.55 -3.44 -8.24
N HIS A 18 0.58 -2.30 -8.92
CA HIS A 18 1.02 -2.19 -10.31
C HIS A 18 2.19 -1.22 -10.45
N ARG A 19 3.06 -1.49 -11.43
CA ARG A 19 4.06 -0.57 -11.97
C ARG A 19 3.66 -0.25 -13.41
N GLY A 20 2.97 0.86 -13.63
CA GLY A 20 2.32 1.12 -14.92
C GLY A 20 1.31 0.01 -15.25
N GLU A 21 1.53 -0.75 -16.33
CA GLU A 21 0.68 -1.89 -16.70
C GLU A 21 1.14 -3.23 -16.12
N GLU A 22 2.32 -3.29 -15.51
CA GLU A 22 2.90 -4.52 -14.96
C GLU A 22 2.36 -4.81 -13.55
N LEU A 23 1.96 -6.05 -13.28
CA LEU A 23 1.51 -6.49 -11.96
C LEU A 23 2.74 -6.80 -11.08
N VAL A 24 2.83 -6.13 -9.94
CA VAL A 24 3.93 -6.26 -8.97
C VAL A 24 3.54 -7.18 -7.83
N GLY A 25 2.29 -7.15 -7.40
CA GLY A 25 1.81 -8.03 -6.34
C GLY A 25 0.32 -7.94 -6.11
N GLU A 26 -0.22 -8.91 -5.39
CA GLU A 26 -1.63 -8.93 -4.98
C GLU A 26 -1.73 -9.07 -3.46
N ILE A 27 -2.69 -8.38 -2.87
CA ILE A 27 -3.00 -8.45 -1.44
C ILE A 27 -4.43 -8.95 -1.32
N GLU A 28 -4.63 -10.11 -0.71
CA GLU A 28 -5.96 -10.57 -0.35
C GLU A 28 -6.29 -10.02 1.03
N VAL A 29 -7.27 -9.12 1.13
CA VAL A 29 -7.67 -8.54 2.41
C VAL A 29 -8.35 -9.61 3.24
N THR A 30 -7.73 -10.02 4.34
CA THR A 30 -8.31 -10.98 5.29
C THR A 30 -8.79 -10.31 6.56
N ASP A 31 -8.20 -9.17 6.92
CA ASP A 31 -8.52 -8.42 8.11
C ASP A 31 -8.56 -6.91 7.84
N ALA A 32 -9.37 -6.18 8.61
CA ALA A 32 -9.63 -4.76 8.42
C ALA A 32 -9.75 -4.06 9.78
N ASP A 33 -8.63 -3.52 10.26
CA ASP A 33 -8.54 -2.75 11.50
C ASP A 33 -8.35 -1.26 11.17
N PHE A 34 -9.46 -0.56 10.97
CA PHE A 34 -9.47 0.82 10.46
C PHE A 34 -8.49 1.74 11.22
N PRO A 35 -7.56 2.45 10.53
CA PRO A 35 -7.53 2.73 9.09
C PRO A 35 -6.75 1.73 8.23
N TRP A 36 -6.26 0.63 8.81
CA TRP A 36 -5.42 -0.35 8.14
C TRP A 36 -6.23 -1.55 7.64
N LEU A 37 -5.77 -2.11 6.54
CA LEU A 37 -6.19 -3.41 6.02
C LEU A 37 -4.98 -4.32 6.02
N SER A 38 -5.17 -5.60 6.25
CA SER A 38 -4.09 -6.57 6.20
C SER A 38 -4.50 -7.89 5.58
N GLY A 39 -3.49 -8.60 5.11
CA GLY A 39 -3.63 -9.96 4.66
C GLY A 39 -2.44 -10.44 3.83
N PRO A 40 -2.52 -11.67 3.31
CA PRO A 40 -1.41 -12.28 2.61
C PRO A 40 -1.06 -11.52 1.34
N PHE A 41 0.24 -11.23 1.20
CA PHE A 41 0.83 -10.69 -0.01
C PHE A 41 1.28 -11.82 -0.94
N ARG A 42 1.00 -11.65 -2.22
CA ARG A 42 1.39 -12.54 -3.31
C ARG A 42 2.31 -11.76 -4.26
N PRO A 43 3.63 -11.75 -4.00
CA PRO A 43 4.58 -11.04 -4.84
C PRO A 43 4.64 -11.67 -6.23
N GLN A 44 4.69 -10.82 -7.26
CA GLN A 44 5.02 -11.21 -8.64
C GLN A 44 6.52 -11.02 -8.89
N PRO A 45 7.10 -11.54 -10.00
CA PRO A 45 8.52 -11.38 -10.30
C PRO A 45 9.01 -9.92 -10.28
N ALA A 46 8.16 -8.97 -10.67
CA ALA A 46 8.47 -7.53 -10.64
C ALA A 46 8.67 -6.99 -9.21
N PHE A 47 8.15 -7.65 -8.17
CA PHE A 47 8.34 -7.25 -6.78
C PHE A 47 9.80 -7.34 -6.32
N ALA A 48 10.63 -8.20 -6.92
CA ALA A 48 12.02 -8.35 -6.51
C ALA A 48 12.84 -7.05 -6.62
N GLU A 49 12.45 -6.12 -7.50
CA GLU A 49 13.06 -4.77 -7.60
C GLU A 49 12.66 -3.87 -6.41
N PHE A 50 11.47 -4.08 -5.84
CA PHE A 50 10.87 -3.24 -4.80
C PHE A 50 10.97 -3.84 -3.40
N GLU A 51 11.21 -5.14 -3.26
CA GLU A 51 11.43 -5.82 -1.98
C GLU A 51 12.40 -5.07 -1.06
N PRO A 52 13.63 -4.68 -1.48
CA PRO A 52 14.53 -3.93 -0.62
C PRO A 52 14.04 -2.50 -0.30
N VAL A 53 13.19 -1.92 -1.15
CA VAL A 53 12.60 -0.59 -0.93
C VAL A 53 11.54 -0.66 0.17
N PHE A 54 10.68 -1.68 0.13
CA PHE A 54 9.69 -1.92 1.18
C PHE A 54 10.33 -2.33 2.51
N ALA A 55 11.41 -3.11 2.48
CA ALA A 55 12.16 -3.44 3.69
C ALA A 55 12.76 -2.19 4.36
N ALA A 56 13.33 -1.27 3.57
CA ALA A 56 13.86 0.00 4.08
C ALA A 56 12.76 0.95 4.57
N GLU A 57 11.63 1.00 3.86
CA GLU A 57 10.44 1.76 4.28
C GLU A 57 9.97 1.32 5.67
N LEU A 58 9.84 0.00 5.88
CA LEU A 58 9.39 -0.56 7.15
C LEU A 58 10.40 -0.31 8.27
N GLU A 59 11.70 -0.51 8.03
CA GLU A 59 12.75 -0.23 9.02
C GLU A 59 12.72 1.23 9.49
N LEU A 60 12.54 2.17 8.55
CA LEU A 60 12.42 3.59 8.88
C LEU A 60 11.12 3.92 9.61
N ALA A 61 10.00 3.30 9.21
CA ALA A 61 8.71 3.46 9.87
C ALA A 61 8.73 2.97 11.33
N GLU A 62 9.46 1.88 11.61
CA GLU A 62 9.63 1.33 12.96
C GLU A 62 10.62 2.12 13.82
N SER A 63 11.63 2.72 13.20
CA SER A 63 12.68 3.48 13.92
C SER A 63 12.20 4.85 14.40
N ASP A 64 11.26 5.51 13.70
CA ASP A 64 10.78 6.89 13.98
C ASP A 64 11.91 7.96 14.06
N ASP A 65 13.15 7.61 13.73
CA ASP A 65 14.32 8.48 13.92
C ASP A 65 14.60 9.38 12.70
N ASP A 66 14.20 8.96 11.49
CA ASP A 66 14.51 9.66 10.24
C ASP A 66 13.28 9.79 9.33
N TRP A 67 12.37 10.66 9.75
CA TRP A 67 11.12 10.97 9.03
C TRP A 67 11.38 11.45 7.58
N ALA A 68 12.45 12.21 7.34
CA ALA A 68 12.77 12.72 6.01
C ALA A 68 13.27 11.61 5.07
N ALA A 69 13.99 10.61 5.59
CA ALA A 69 14.34 9.42 4.82
C ALA A 69 13.10 8.59 4.50
N TRP A 70 12.19 8.43 5.46
CA TRP A 70 10.93 7.71 5.26
C TRP A 70 10.06 8.39 4.18
N GLU A 71 9.87 9.72 4.26
CA GLU A 71 9.12 10.49 3.26
C GLU A 71 9.67 10.32 1.84
N GLN A 72 11.00 10.30 1.67
CA GLN A 72 11.62 10.10 0.35
C GLN A 72 11.33 8.70 -0.23
N ILE A 73 11.32 7.66 0.60
CA ILE A 73 10.97 6.31 0.16
C ILE A 73 9.46 6.19 -0.11
N TYR A 74 8.64 6.80 0.75
CA TYR A 74 7.19 6.90 0.55
C TYR A 74 6.84 7.55 -0.80
N ASP A 75 7.44 8.70 -1.10
CA ASP A 75 7.25 9.40 -2.37
C ASP A 75 7.70 8.54 -3.55
N ARG A 76 8.88 7.93 -3.44
CA ARG A 76 9.41 7.04 -4.48
C ARG A 76 8.48 5.86 -4.77
N ILE A 77 7.90 5.25 -3.74
CA ILE A 77 6.93 4.15 -3.88
C ILE A 77 5.68 4.67 -4.60
N ASN A 78 5.09 5.79 -4.17
CA ASN A 78 3.88 6.33 -4.75
C ASN A 78 4.07 6.91 -6.17
N GLU A 79 5.29 7.31 -6.53
CA GLU A 79 5.62 7.72 -7.91
C GLU A 79 5.83 6.53 -8.85
N ALA A 80 6.36 5.41 -8.34
CA ALA A 80 6.68 4.25 -9.15
C ALA A 80 5.53 3.24 -9.25
N LEU A 81 4.68 3.17 -8.23
CA LEU A 81 3.68 2.13 -8.04
C LEU A 81 2.29 2.72 -7.86
N THR A 82 1.29 1.97 -8.29
CA THR A 82 -0.12 2.30 -8.12
C THR A 82 -0.81 1.15 -7.43
N LEU A 83 -1.44 1.44 -6.29
CA LEU A 83 -2.30 0.49 -5.62
C LEU A 83 -3.72 0.59 -6.21
N VAL A 84 -4.25 -0.56 -6.63
CA VAL A 84 -5.54 -0.68 -7.31
C VAL A 84 -6.48 -1.50 -6.46
N SER A 85 -7.51 -0.83 -5.94
CA SER A 85 -8.64 -1.50 -5.27
C SER A 85 -9.55 -2.18 -6.30
N PRO A 86 -10.44 -3.09 -5.88
CA PRO A 86 -11.51 -3.62 -6.74
C PRO A 86 -12.39 -2.52 -7.38
N ARG A 87 -12.33 -1.30 -6.84
CA ARG A 87 -13.11 -0.14 -7.28
C ARG A 87 -12.28 0.88 -8.07
N GLY A 88 -11.01 0.58 -8.38
CA GLY A 88 -10.09 1.43 -9.13
C GLY A 88 -8.84 1.86 -8.36
N PRO A 89 -7.92 2.59 -9.03
CA PRO A 89 -6.67 3.07 -8.44
C PRO A 89 -6.93 4.08 -7.32
N VAL A 90 -6.10 4.04 -6.28
CA VAL A 90 -6.07 5.07 -5.23
C VAL A 90 -5.06 6.16 -5.59
N ALA A 91 -5.16 7.33 -4.95
CA ALA A 91 -4.24 8.44 -5.22
C ALA A 91 -2.86 8.17 -4.62
N GLU A 92 -2.82 7.84 -3.33
CA GLU A 92 -1.61 7.46 -2.61
C GLU A 92 -1.91 6.33 -1.63
N PHE A 93 -0.87 5.64 -1.18
CA PHE A 93 -0.96 4.55 -0.24
C PHE A 93 0.29 4.43 0.62
N ILE A 94 0.10 3.87 1.82
CA ILE A 94 1.17 3.32 2.65
C ILE A 94 0.96 1.82 2.66
N LEU A 95 1.99 1.08 2.26
CA LEU A 95 1.98 -0.37 2.20
C LEU A 95 3.28 -0.86 2.82
N HIS A 96 3.13 -1.68 3.84
CA HIS A 96 4.22 -2.42 4.44
C HIS A 96 4.11 -3.87 4.01
N VAL A 97 5.25 -4.48 3.70
CA VAL A 97 5.35 -5.89 3.31
C VAL A 97 6.47 -6.55 4.09
N GLN A 98 6.17 -7.64 4.78
CA GLN A 98 7.15 -8.44 5.51
C GLN A 98 6.69 -9.90 5.54
N ASP A 99 7.61 -10.84 5.28
CA ASP A 99 7.37 -12.28 5.39
C ASP A 99 6.12 -12.82 4.64
N GLY A 100 5.74 -12.17 3.54
CA GLY A 100 4.58 -12.57 2.74
C GLY A 100 3.23 -12.10 3.28
N GLU A 101 3.24 -11.24 4.29
CA GLU A 101 2.09 -10.51 4.80
C GLU A 101 2.20 -9.04 4.37
N ALA A 102 1.06 -8.40 4.16
CA ALA A 102 0.98 -6.99 3.85
C ALA A 102 -0.05 -6.30 4.73
N TRP A 103 0.27 -5.08 5.15
CA TRP A 103 -0.67 -4.17 5.81
C TRP A 103 -0.57 -2.81 5.17
N PHE A 104 -1.72 -2.25 4.82
CA PHE A 104 -1.77 -1.03 4.04
C PHE A 104 -2.95 -0.17 4.42
N ARG A 105 -2.81 1.10 4.11
CA ARG A 105 -3.89 2.08 4.09
C ARG A 105 -3.74 2.93 2.84
N TRP A 106 -4.83 3.50 2.38
CA TRP A 106 -4.84 4.38 1.21
C TRP A 106 -5.33 5.77 1.58
N ILE A 107 -5.00 6.72 0.72
CA ILE A 107 -5.41 8.11 0.81
C ILE A 107 -6.21 8.41 -0.47
N ASP A 108 -7.49 8.76 -0.31
CA ASP A 108 -8.37 9.08 -1.44
C ASP A 108 -8.02 10.44 -2.10
N GLU A 109 -7.46 11.38 -1.32
CA GLU A 109 -7.00 12.68 -1.80
C GLU A 109 -5.56 12.92 -1.33
N PRO A 110 -4.60 13.15 -2.23
CA PRO A 110 -3.21 13.30 -1.85
C PRO A 110 -3.04 14.51 -0.92
N PRO A 111 -2.15 14.42 0.09
CA PRO A 111 -1.86 15.55 0.96
C PRO A 111 -1.33 16.73 0.13
N PRO A 112 -1.60 17.98 0.55
CA PRO A 112 -0.98 19.14 -0.10
C PRO A 112 0.55 19.05 0.09
N ARG A 113 1.29 18.91 -1.01
CA ARG A 113 2.75 19.02 -1.03
C ARG A 113 3.19 20.49 -1.03
#